data_AF-A0A2K9Z7U2-F1
#
_entry.id   AF-A0A2K9Z7U2-F1
#
_cell.length_a   1.000
_cell.length_b   1.000
_cell.length_c   1.000
_cell.angle_alpha   90.00
_cell.angle_beta   90.00
_cell.angle_gamma   90.00
#
_symmetry.space_group_name_H-M   'P 1'
#
loop_
_entity.id
_entity.type
_entity.pdbx_description
1 polymer ?
#
loop_
_entity_poly.entity_id
_entity_poly.type
_entity_poly.pdbx_seq_one_letter_code
_entity_poly.pdbx_strand_id
1 'polypeptide(L)'
;MTEARNAIFFVKCKDRTAWLNRARRDPRVSHFGFRIAFMIAEDTDENGTLSQKPIEIAGRAGVHLATLMNALNGLSRLGYISFERGGHRQPSKITLLPIASKGRSAA
;
A
#
# COMPACT_ATOMS: atom_id res chain seq x y z
N MET A 1 -8.91 27.88 8.84
CA MET A 1 -9.21 26.71 7.97
C MET A 1 -8.17 25.58 8.13
N THR A 2 -7.56 25.45 9.31
CA THR A 2 -6.30 24.70 9.51
C THR A 2 -6.47 23.45 10.36
N GLU A 3 -7.42 23.47 11.30
CA GLU A 3 -7.66 22.36 12.23
C GLU A 3 -8.28 21.14 11.57
N ALA A 4 -9.24 21.32 10.65
CA ALA A 4 -9.86 20.21 9.92
C ALA A 4 -8.85 19.44 9.06
N ARG A 5 -7.95 20.16 8.37
CA ARG A 5 -6.85 19.55 7.59
C ARG A 5 -5.90 18.76 8.48
N ASN A 6 -5.50 19.33 9.61
CA ASN A 6 -4.60 18.65 10.56
C ASN A 6 -5.26 17.41 11.18
N ALA A 7 -6.55 17.48 11.51
CA ALA A 7 -7.30 16.33 12.01
C ALA A 7 -7.42 15.21 10.97
N ILE A 8 -7.72 15.54 9.71
CA ILE A 8 -7.77 14.57 8.61
C ILE A 8 -6.39 13.92 8.36
N PHE A 9 -5.31 14.71 8.39
CA PHE A 9 -3.94 14.21 8.20
C PHE A 9 -3.51 13.28 9.36
N PHE A 10 -3.85 13.64 10.60
CA PHE A 10 -3.53 12.86 11.80
C PHE A 10 -4.31 11.52 11.87
N VAL A 11 -5.59 11.51 11.48
CA VAL A 11 -6.41 10.28 11.41
C VAL A 11 -5.86 9.32 10.33
N LYS A 12 -5.51 9.82 9.13
CA LYS A 12 -4.90 9.00 8.07
C LYS A 12 -3.51 8.48 8.44
N CYS A 13 -2.72 9.24 9.18
CA CYS A 13 -1.41 8.79 9.68
C CYS A 13 -1.56 7.62 10.67
N LYS A 14 -2.61 7.63 11.51
CA LYS A 14 -2.97 6.49 12.37
C LYS A 14 -3.42 5.27 11.56
N ASP A 15 -4.24 5.46 10.53
CA ASP A 15 -4.71 4.36 9.67
C ASP A 15 -3.56 3.72 8.88
N ARG A 16 -2.65 4.53 8.34
CA ARG A 16 -1.43 4.07 7.65
C ARG A 16 -0.50 3.31 8.61
N THR A 17 -0.31 3.82 9.82
CA THR A 17 0.49 3.17 10.87
C THR A 17 -0.13 1.84 11.30
N ALA A 18 -1.45 1.79 11.49
CA ALA A 18 -2.16 0.56 11.83
C ALA A 18 -2.05 -0.46 10.68
N TRP A 19 -2.17 -0.01 9.43
CA TRP A 19 -2.03 -0.84 8.23
C TRP A 19 -0.64 -1.47 8.16
N LEU A 20 0.42 -0.66 8.36
CA LEU A 20 1.80 -1.14 8.39
C LEU A 20 2.06 -2.11 9.56
N ASN A 21 1.54 -1.82 10.75
CA ASN A 21 1.66 -2.71 11.89
C ASN A 21 1.00 -4.07 11.64
N ARG A 22 -0.13 -4.11 10.94
CA ARG A 22 -0.76 -5.36 10.52
C ARG A 22 0.10 -6.11 9.51
N ALA A 23 0.62 -5.43 8.49
CA ALA A 23 1.53 -6.05 7.50
C ALA A 23 2.78 -6.63 8.18
N ARG A 24 3.35 -5.91 9.15
CA ARG A 24 4.51 -6.36 9.93
C ARG A 24 4.25 -7.61 10.77
N ARG A 25 3.03 -7.78 11.28
CA ARG A 25 2.64 -8.90 12.17
C ARG A 25 2.08 -10.10 11.42
N ASP A 26 1.78 -9.98 10.13
CA ASP A 26 1.25 -11.09 9.33
C ASP A 26 2.40 -12.00 8.87
N PRO A 27 2.45 -13.27 9.33
CA PRO A 27 3.55 -14.18 9.00
C PRO A 27 3.60 -14.57 7.51
N ARG A 28 2.52 -14.30 6.76
CA ARG A 28 2.45 -14.56 5.31
C ARG A 28 3.11 -13.45 4.50
N VAL A 29 3.34 -12.29 5.10
CA VAL A 29 4.06 -11.18 4.47
C VAL A 29 5.56 -11.44 4.64
N SER A 30 6.26 -11.67 3.52
CA SER A 30 7.71 -11.82 3.56
C SER A 30 8.40 -10.52 3.99
N HIS A 31 9.62 -10.62 4.51
CA HIS A 31 10.40 -9.42 4.88
C HIS A 31 10.53 -8.43 3.71
N PHE A 32 10.77 -8.96 2.50
CA PHE A 32 10.79 -8.15 1.29
C PHE A 32 9.42 -7.55 0.96
N GLY A 33 8.34 -8.33 1.07
CA GLY A 33 6.97 -7.84 0.90
C GLY A 33 6.63 -6.70 1.85
N PHE A 34 7.07 -6.79 3.12
CA PHE A 34 6.92 -5.72 4.10
C PHE A 34 7.71 -4.46 3.70
N ARG A 35 8.95 -4.61 3.21
CA ARG A 35 9.74 -3.46 2.71
C ARG A 35 9.03 -2.73 1.57
N ILE A 36 8.47 -3.48 0.61
CA ILE A 36 7.68 -2.90 -0.48
C ILE A 36 6.41 -2.23 0.07
N ALA A 37 5.69 -2.89 1.00
CA ALA A 37 4.49 -2.33 1.64
C ALA A 37 4.78 -1.02 2.38
N PHE A 38 5.91 -0.93 3.06
CA PHE A 38 6.38 0.29 3.73
C PHE A 38 6.61 1.42 2.73
N MET A 39 7.42 1.16 1.70
CA MET A 39 7.76 2.15 0.67
C MET A 39 6.51 2.69 -0.05
N ILE A 40 5.61 1.81 -0.51
CA ILE A 40 4.38 2.27 -1.17
C ILE A 40 3.48 3.05 -0.23
N ALA A 41 3.42 2.70 1.05
CA ALA A 41 2.58 3.40 2.02
C ALA A 41 3.08 4.83 2.25
N GLU A 42 4.40 5.05 2.28
CA GLU A 42 4.99 6.39 2.38
C GLU A 42 4.70 7.23 1.14
N ASP A 43 4.77 6.63 -0.05
CA ASP A 43 4.60 7.32 -1.34
C ASP A 43 3.13 7.55 -1.75
N THR A 44 2.17 6.93 -1.05
CA THR A 44 0.75 7.11 -1.38
C THR A 44 0.27 8.53 -1.07
N ASP A 45 -0.59 9.04 -1.96
CA ASP A 45 -1.29 10.30 -1.78
C ASP A 45 -2.23 10.27 -0.57
N GLU A 46 -2.93 11.39 -0.36
CA GLU A 46 -3.91 11.51 0.71
C GLU A 46 -5.06 10.48 0.61
N ASN A 47 -5.31 9.89 -0.56
CA ASN A 47 -6.36 8.89 -0.77
C ASN A 47 -5.82 7.46 -0.64
N GLY A 48 -4.57 7.29 -0.20
CA GLY A 48 -3.94 5.97 -0.10
C GLY A 48 -3.67 5.36 -1.49
N THR A 49 -3.53 6.19 -2.51
CA THR A 49 -3.27 5.76 -3.89
C THR A 49 -1.87 6.20 -4.33
N LEU A 50 -1.16 5.31 -5.01
CA LEU A 50 0.09 5.58 -5.71
C LEU A 50 -0.13 5.30 -7.19
N SER A 51 0.04 6.33 -8.02
CA SER A 51 0.03 6.20 -9.48
C SER A 51 1.44 6.39 -10.01
N GLN A 52 2.11 5.30 -10.36
CA GLN A 52 3.49 5.35 -10.83
C GLN A 52 3.83 4.18 -11.75
N LYS A 53 4.81 4.35 -12.64
CA LYS A 53 5.31 3.24 -13.45
C LYS A 53 6.02 2.22 -12.55
N PRO A 54 5.69 0.92 -12.66
CA PRO A 54 6.33 -0.12 -11.85
C PRO A 54 7.87 -0.13 -11.95
N ILE A 55 8.43 0.24 -13.10
CA ILE A 55 9.88 0.32 -13.30
C ILE A 55 10.54 1.40 -12.43
N GLU A 56 9.86 2.52 -12.18
CA GLU A 56 10.37 3.60 -11.33
C GLU A 56 10.32 3.18 -9.84
N ILE A 57 9.24 2.50 -9.44
CA ILE A 57 9.13 1.88 -8.11
C ILE A 57 10.25 0.85 -7.91
N ALA A 58 10.52 0.02 -8.92
CA ALA A 58 11.55 -1.02 -8.87
C ALA A 58 12.96 -0.41 -8.76
N GLY A 59 13.22 0.66 -9.51
CA GLY A 59 14.47 1.43 -9.44
C GLY A 59 14.71 2.01 -8.05
N ARG A 60 13.70 2.64 -7.43
CA ARG A 60 13.81 3.19 -6.06
C ARG A 60 13.99 2.08 -5.01
N ALA A 61 13.31 0.95 -5.18
CA ALA A 61 13.46 -0.21 -4.31
C ALA A 61 14.79 -0.96 -4.51
N GLY A 62 15.56 -0.62 -5.55
CA GLY A 62 16.82 -1.30 -5.89
C GLY A 62 16.61 -2.77 -6.28
N VAL A 63 15.53 -3.09 -7.00
CA VAL A 63 15.19 -4.47 -7.38
C VAL A 63 14.82 -4.59 -8.86
N HIS A 64 14.90 -5.81 -9.38
CA HIS A 64 14.34 -6.12 -10.69
C HIS A 64 12.82 -5.96 -10.70
N LEU A 65 12.28 -5.50 -11.84
CA LEU A 65 10.85 -5.32 -12.03
C LEU A 65 10.06 -6.60 -11.73
N ALA A 66 10.52 -7.77 -12.18
CA ALA A 66 9.85 -9.04 -11.91
C ALA A 66 9.71 -9.32 -10.41
N THR A 67 10.75 -9.01 -9.62
CA THR A 67 10.74 -9.17 -8.15
C THR A 67 9.73 -8.22 -7.50
N LEU A 68 9.67 -6.96 -7.94
CA LEU A 68 8.65 -6.01 -7.50
C LEU A 68 7.24 -6.54 -7.82
N MET A 69 7.01 -6.98 -9.05
CA MET A 69 5.70 -7.48 -9.49
C MET A 69 5.24 -8.68 -8.66
N ASN A 70 6.16 -9.58 -8.31
CA ASN A 70 5.86 -10.71 -7.43
C ASN A 70 5.46 -10.25 -6.02
N ALA A 71 6.15 -9.26 -5.45
CA ALA A 71 5.78 -8.69 -4.15
C ALA A 71 4.42 -7.98 -4.19
N LEU A 72 4.15 -7.16 -5.22
CA LEU A 72 2.86 -6.49 -5.39
C LEU A 72 1.71 -7.49 -5.55
N ASN A 73 1.90 -8.54 -6.36
CA ASN A 73 0.91 -9.61 -6.49
C ASN A 73 0.68 -10.33 -5.13
N GLY A 74 1.74 -10.60 -4.37
CA GLY A 74 1.66 -11.21 -3.05
C GLY A 74 0.86 -10.36 -2.07
N LEU A 75 1.17 -9.07 -1.97
CA LEU A 75 0.44 -8.11 -1.13
C LEU A 75 -1.02 -7.97 -1.56
N SER A 76 -1.29 -7.98 -2.86
CA SER A 76 -2.66 -7.91 -3.39
C SER A 76 -3.47 -9.15 -3.04
N ARG A 77 -2.90 -10.35 -3.20
CA ARG A 77 -3.53 -11.62 -2.79
C ARG A 77 -3.82 -11.69 -1.30
N LEU A 78 -3.01 -11.04 -0.48
CA LEU A 78 -3.20 -10.95 0.97
C LEU A 78 -4.21 -9.85 1.38
N GLY A 79 -4.73 -9.08 0.42
CA GLY A 79 -5.74 -8.04 0.66
C GLY A 79 -5.17 -6.76 1.26
N TYR A 80 -3.86 -6.51 1.12
CA TYR A 80 -3.24 -5.26 1.57
C TYR A 80 -3.38 -4.15 0.53
N ILE A 81 -3.34 -4.49 -0.76
CA ILE A 81 -3.42 -3.53 -1.85
C ILE A 81 -4.36 -4.00 -2.98
N SER A 82 -4.99 -3.06 -3.66
CA SER A 82 -5.44 -3.24 -5.04
C SER A 82 -4.31 -2.83 -5.98
N PHE A 83 -4.08 -3.61 -7.03
CA PHE A 83 -3.06 -3.33 -8.02
C PHE A 83 -3.64 -3.40 -9.44
N GLU A 84 -3.84 -2.23 -10.03
CA GLU A 84 -4.29 -2.06 -11.40
C GLU A 84 -3.08 -1.78 -12.28
N ARG A 85 -2.71 -2.74 -13.13
CA ARG A 85 -1.62 -2.56 -14.08
C ARG A 85 -2.05 -1.58 -15.18
N GLY A 86 -1.23 -0.56 -15.39
CA GLY A 86 -1.35 0.29 -16.57
C GLY A 86 -1.00 -0.45 -17.86
N GLY A 87 -1.33 0.16 -19.00
CA GLY A 87 -0.83 -0.27 -20.31
C GLY A 87 0.69 -0.19 -20.44
N HIS A 88 1.22 -0.60 -21.60
CA HIS A 88 2.66 -0.55 -21.86
C HIS A 88 3.19 0.88 -21.67
N ARG A 89 4.17 1.05 -20.77
CA ARG A 89 4.76 2.35 -20.33
C ARG A 89 3.83 3.30 -19.57
N GLN A 90 2.61 2.89 -19.25
CA GLN A 90 1.69 3.70 -18.46
C GLN A 90 1.90 3.49 -16.96
N PRO A 91 1.57 4.49 -16.12
CA PRO A 91 1.53 4.32 -14.68
C PRO A 91 0.58 3.19 -14.30
N SER A 92 0.98 2.40 -13.31
CA SER A 92 0.08 1.48 -12.63
C SER A 92 -0.46 2.16 -11.38
N LYS A 93 -1.67 1.78 -10.99
CA LYS A 93 -2.33 2.31 -9.80
C LYS A 93 -2.29 1.27 -8.70
N ILE A 94 -1.72 1.66 -7.57
CA ILE A 94 -1.68 0.87 -6.34
C ILE A 94 -2.54 1.60 -5.31
N THR A 95 -3.54 0.94 -4.76
CA THR A 95 -4.40 1.52 -3.71
C THR A 95 -4.27 0.69 -2.45
N LEU A 96 -3.95 1.34 -1.34
CA LEU A 96 -3.94 0.69 -0.02
C LEU A 96 -5.38 0.31 0.35
N LEU A 97 -5.60 -0.97 0.63
CA LEU A 97 -6.90 -1.43 1.08
C LEU A 97 -7.01 -1.17 2.59
N PRO A 98 -8.11 -0.52 3.04
CA PRO A 98 -8.31 -0.30 4.45
C PRO A 98 -8.34 -1.64 5.18
N ILE A 99 -7.86 -1.64 6.42
CA ILE A 99 -8.08 -2.76 7.32
C ILE A 99 -9.58 -2.90 7.42
N ALA A 100 -10.16 -3.96 6.83
CA ALA A 100 -11.54 -4.31 7.13
C ALA A 100 -11.63 -4.43 8.65
N SER A 101 -12.19 -3.41 9.30
CA SER A 101 -12.59 -3.55 10.68
C SER A 101 -13.61 -4.67 10.64
N LYS A 102 -13.39 -5.73 11.41
CA LYS A 102 -14.51 -6.60 11.77
C LYS A 102 -15.47 -5.74 12.61
N GLY A 103 -16.27 -4.92 11.94
CA GLY A 103 -17.40 -4.20 12.48
C GLY A 103 -18.64 -5.05 12.26
N ARG A 104 -19.02 -5.80 13.30
CA ARG A 104 -20.38 -6.27 13.63
C ARG A 104 -21.32 -6.50 12.44
N SER A 105 -21.47 -7.76 12.04
CA SER A 105 -22.78 -8.26 11.63
C SER A 105 -23.24 -9.21 12.73
N ALA A 106 -23.92 -8.63 13.71
CA ALA A 106 -24.92 -9.37 14.46
C ALA A 106 -26.12 -9.46 13.51
N ALA A 107 -26.39 -10.66 13.04
CA ALA A 107 -27.67 -11.08 12.51
C ALA A 107 -27.93 -12.47 13.08
#